data_AF-A0A3D0GZF4-F1
#
_entry.id   AF-A0A3D0GZF4-F1
#
_cell.length_a   1.000
_cell.length_b   1.000
_cell.length_c   1.000
_cell.angle_alpha   90.00
_cell.angle_beta   90.00
_cell.angle_gamma   90.00
#
_symmetry.space_group_name_H-M   'P 1'
#
loop_
_entity.id
_entity.type
_entity.pdbx_description
1 polymer ?
#
loop_
_entity_poly.entity_id
_entity_poly.type
_entity_poly.pdbx_seq_one_letter_code
_entity_poly.pdbx_strand_id
1 'polypeptide(L)'
;MVDPHPPMHELDIVHILKDILESVNDAVIIADVHQRIRFFNVKAEEVFGYDRGEVLGQDLTLLIAEDYRENHRGFLDRCAERGQLTAASEIRRCTGRRKDG
;
A
#
# COMPACT_ATOMS: atom_id res chain seq x y z
N MET A 1 20.02 7.42 33.92
CA MET A 1 19.85 8.17 32.66
C MET A 1 18.76 7.47 31.89
N VAL A 2 17.51 7.87 32.14
CA VAL A 2 16.35 7.41 31.37
C VAL A 2 16.16 8.49 30.32
N ASP A 3 16.17 8.09 29.05
CA ASP A 3 15.91 8.99 27.93
C ASP A 3 14.56 9.72 28.19
N PRO A 4 14.49 11.06 28.16
CA PRO A 4 13.24 11.74 28.44
C PRO A 4 12.23 11.37 27.35
N HIS A 5 11.19 10.64 27.73
CA HIS A 5 10.02 10.47 26.89
C HIS A 5 9.50 11.86 26.50
N PRO A 6 9.35 12.16 25.19
CA PRO A 6 8.85 13.46 24.76
C PRO A 6 7.43 13.67 25.30
N PRO A 7 7.03 14.93 25.57
CA PRO A 7 5.74 15.24 26.14
C PRO A 7 4.64 14.66 25.24
N MET A 8 3.67 14.00 25.87
CA MET A 8 2.49 13.41 25.24
C MET A 8 1.62 14.53 24.64
N HIS A 9 1.99 15.00 23.45
CA HIS A 9 1.16 15.89 22.65
C HIS A 9 0.09 15.06 21.93
N GLU A 10 -1.15 15.56 21.97
CA GLU A 10 -2.22 15.39 20.98
C GLU A 10 -1.90 14.28 19.96
N LEU A 11 -2.40 13.06 20.24
CA LEU A 11 -2.27 11.87 19.40
C LEU A 11 -2.05 12.25 17.92
N ASP A 12 -0.83 12.11 17.42
CA ASP A 12 -0.59 12.31 15.99
C ASP A 12 -1.27 11.15 15.26
N ILE A 13 -2.49 11.41 14.81
CA ILE A 13 -3.36 10.43 14.14
C ILE A 13 -2.61 9.76 12.99
N VAL A 14 -1.70 10.48 12.32
CA VAL A 14 -0.89 9.91 11.23
C VAL A 14 0.06 8.83 11.74
N HIS A 15 0.74 9.08 12.86
CA HIS A 15 1.61 8.09 13.49
C HIS A 15 0.83 6.87 13.99
N ILE A 16 -0.34 7.08 14.59
CA ILE A 16 -1.17 5.98 15.11
C ILE A 16 -1.73 5.13 13.99
N LEU A 17 -2.23 5.76 12.93
CA LEU A 17 -2.69 5.04 11.75
C LEU A 17 -1.56 4.21 11.17
N LYS A 18 -0.35 4.76 11.08
CA LYS A 18 0.81 4.03 10.61
C LYS A 18 1.11 2.81 11.50
N ASP A 19 1.14 2.99 12.82
CA ASP A 19 1.40 1.89 13.77
C ASP A 19 0.33 0.80 13.70
N ILE A 20 -0.94 1.20 13.58
CA ILE A 20 -2.06 0.27 13.39
C ILE A 20 -1.85 -0.53 12.10
N LEU A 21 -1.60 0.14 10.97
CA LEU A 21 -1.39 -0.51 9.67
C LEU A 21 -0.12 -1.37 9.62
N GLU A 22 0.89 -1.05 10.43
CA GLU A 22 2.09 -1.88 10.59
C GLU A 22 1.78 -3.17 11.39
N SER A 23 0.87 -3.08 12.36
CA SER A 23 0.52 -4.19 13.27
C SER A 23 -0.51 -5.19 12.75
N VAL A 24 -1.24 -4.86 11.67
CA VAL A 24 -2.24 -5.78 11.12
C VAL A 24 -1.58 -7.02 10.52
N ASN A 25 -2.27 -8.16 10.60
CA ASN A 25 -1.75 -9.43 10.08
C ASN A 25 -1.93 -9.59 8.56
N ASP A 26 -2.63 -8.66 7.92
CA ASP A 26 -2.81 -8.62 6.47
C ASP A 26 -1.72 -7.77 5.80
N ALA A 27 -1.37 -8.12 4.57
CA ALA A 27 -0.51 -7.27 3.74
C ALA A 27 -1.26 -5.98 3.35
N VAL A 28 -0.69 -4.83 3.70
CA VAL A 28 -1.28 -3.51 3.42
C VAL A 28 -0.34 -2.71 2.54
N ILE A 29 -0.91 -2.18 1.45
CA ILE A 29 -0.23 -1.35 0.46
C ILE A 29 -1.10 -0.13 0.21
N ILE A 30 -0.50 1.06 0.25
CA ILE A 30 -1.18 2.31 -0.14
C ILE A 30 -0.41 2.91 -1.30
N ALA A 31 -1.11 3.28 -2.37
CA ALA A 31 -0.56 4.00 -3.49
C ALA A 31 -1.25 5.37 -3.65
N ASP A 32 -0.53 6.34 -4.21
CA ASP A 32 -1.12 7.63 -4.57
C ASP A 32 -1.88 7.56 -5.91
N VAL A 33 -2.45 8.70 -6.33
CA VAL A 33 -3.21 8.83 -7.58
C VAL A 33 -2.37 8.57 -8.85
N HIS A 34 -1.04 8.61 -8.74
CA HIS A 34 -0.11 8.28 -9.81
C HIS A 34 0.39 6.82 -9.71
N GLN A 35 -0.30 5.99 -8.91
CA GLN A 35 0.02 4.58 -8.68
C GLN A 35 1.37 4.38 -7.99
N ARG A 36 1.93 5.40 -7.33
CA ARG A 36 3.20 5.26 -6.61
C ARG A 36 2.96 4.73 -5.22
N ILE A 37 3.66 3.66 -4.85
CA ILE A 37 3.55 3.06 -3.52
C ILE A 37 4.06 4.06 -2.47
N ARG A 38 3.21 4.39 -1.49
CA ARG A 38 3.50 5.32 -0.39
C ARG A 38 3.62 4.63 0.96
N PHE A 39 3.04 3.44 1.09
CA PHE A 39 3.10 2.64 2.31
C PHE A 39 3.13 1.14 1.96
N PHE A 40 3.91 0.40 2.74
CA PHE A 40 4.15 -1.02 2.57
C PHE A 40 4.51 -1.61 3.94
N ASN A 41 3.59 -2.36 4.55
CA ASN A 41 3.81 -2.91 5.89
C ASN A 41 4.69 -4.18 5.85
N VAL A 42 5.18 -4.59 7.02
CA VAL A 42 5.98 -5.82 7.17
C VAL A 42 5.32 -7.07 6.57
N LYS A 43 3.99 -7.18 6.66
CA LYS A 43 3.26 -8.31 6.06
C LYS A 43 3.27 -8.27 4.54
N ALA A 44 3.25 -7.09 3.93
CA ALA A 44 3.42 -6.96 2.48
C ALA A 44 4.84 -7.35 2.05
N GLU A 45 5.87 -7.04 2.85
CA GLU A 45 7.25 -7.49 2.60
C GLU A 45 7.35 -9.02 2.59
N GLU A 46 6.72 -9.70 3.56
CA GLU A 46 6.67 -11.16 3.62
C GLU A 46 5.94 -11.77 2.41
N VAL A 47 4.74 -11.25 2.09
CA VAL A 47 3.88 -11.77 1.02
C VAL A 47 4.53 -11.59 -0.35
N PHE A 48 4.99 -10.38 -0.67
CA PHE A 48 5.51 -10.04 -2.00
C PHE A 48 7.02 -10.25 -2.14
N GLY A 49 7.76 -10.46 -1.04
CA GLY A 49 9.20 -10.72 -1.05
C GLY A 49 10.07 -9.51 -1.37
N TYR A 50 9.52 -8.30 -1.27
CA TYR A 50 10.25 -7.04 -1.45
C TYR A 50 10.49 -6.36 -0.11
N ASP A 51 11.63 -5.69 0.05
CA ASP A 51 11.82 -4.73 1.14
C ASP A 51 11.11 -3.41 0.79
N ARG A 52 10.54 -2.71 1.79
CA ARG A 52 9.87 -1.42 1.59
C ARG A 52 10.75 -0.39 0.88
N GLY A 53 12.06 -0.36 1.17
CA GLY A 53 13.02 0.52 0.54
C GLY A 53 13.18 0.29 -0.97
N GLU A 54 12.84 -0.91 -1.47
CA GLU A 54 12.87 -1.25 -2.89
C GLU A 54 11.59 -0.79 -3.62
N VAL A 55 10.46 -0.73 -2.92
CA VAL A 55 9.13 -0.54 -3.53
C VAL A 55 8.53 0.84 -3.31
N LEU A 56 8.93 1.56 -2.26
CA LEU A 56 8.43 2.91 -2.02
C LEU A 56 8.79 3.85 -3.20
N GLY A 57 7.79 4.55 -3.71
CA GLY A 57 7.89 5.39 -4.90
C GLY A 57 7.87 4.63 -6.23
N GLN A 58 7.92 3.29 -6.23
CA GLN A 58 7.72 2.49 -7.43
C GLN A 58 6.25 2.45 -7.83
N ASP A 59 6.01 2.08 -9.10
CA ASP A 59 4.68 1.89 -9.64
C ASP A 59 4.05 0.60 -9.08
N LEU A 60 2.79 0.68 -8.63
CA LEU A 60 2.05 -0.43 -8.03
C LEU A 60 1.93 -1.65 -8.96
N THR A 61 2.01 -1.46 -10.28
CA THR A 61 1.98 -2.55 -11.26
C THR A 61 3.11 -3.56 -11.10
N LEU A 62 4.17 -3.21 -10.35
CA LEU A 62 5.22 -4.15 -9.91
C LEU A 62 4.62 -5.38 -9.21
N LEU A 63 3.60 -5.17 -8.36
CA LEU A 63 2.97 -6.19 -7.52
C LEU A 63 1.79 -6.89 -8.21
N ILE A 64 1.43 -6.44 -9.42
CA ILE A 64 0.29 -6.94 -10.17
C ILE A 64 0.81 -7.91 -11.23
N ALA A 65 0.25 -9.12 -11.25
CA ALA A 65 0.56 -10.11 -12.28
C ALA A 65 0.23 -9.56 -13.68
N GLU A 66 1.06 -9.93 -14.66
CA GLU A 66 1.06 -9.33 -16.01
C GLU A 66 -0.33 -9.29 -16.64
N ASP A 67 -1.04 -10.42 -16.60
CA ASP A 67 -2.38 -10.60 -17.17
C ASP A 67 -3.44 -9.66 -16.60
N TYR A 68 -3.19 -9.08 -15.43
CA TYR A 68 -4.11 -8.16 -14.75
C TYR A 68 -3.72 -6.68 -14.89
N ARG A 69 -2.54 -6.37 -15.44
CA ARG A 69 -2.03 -4.99 -15.49
C ARG A 69 -2.85 -4.07 -16.38
N GLU A 70 -3.24 -4.53 -17.57
CA GLU A 70 -4.06 -3.72 -18.50
C GLU A 70 -5.44 -3.42 -17.90
N ASN A 71 -6.06 -4.45 -17.31
CA ASN A 71 -7.34 -4.31 -16.62
C ASN A 71 -7.25 -3.37 -15.41
N HIS A 72 -6.15 -3.42 -14.66
CA HIS A 72 -5.91 -2.54 -13.53
C HIS A 72 -5.68 -1.09 -13.97
N ARG A 73 -4.87 -0.86 -15.02
CA ARG A 73 -4.63 0.46 -15.60
C ARG A 73 -5.94 1.09 -16.06
N GLY A 74 -6.70 0.39 -16.90
CA GLY A 74 -7.98 0.91 -17.40
C GLY A 74 -9.01 1.13 -16.29
N PHE A 75 -8.95 0.36 -15.18
CA PHE A 75 -9.77 0.63 -14.00
C PHE A 75 -9.41 1.97 -13.34
N LEU A 76 -8.11 2.23 -13.16
CA LEU A 76 -7.64 3.46 -12.53
C LEU A 76 -7.85 4.69 -13.42
N ASP A 77 -7.69 4.57 -14.74
CA ASP A 77 -7.97 5.63 -15.69
C ASP A 77 -9.45 6.08 -15.57
N ARG A 78 -10.38 5.12 -15.52
CA ARG A 78 -11.81 5.40 -15.27
C ARG A 78 -12.07 6.04 -13.91
N CYS A 79 -11.31 5.68 -12.88
CA CYS A 79 -11.44 6.28 -11.55
C CYS A 79 -10.93 7.72 -11.54
N ALA A 80 -9.82 7.99 -12.23
CA ALA A 80 -9.25 9.32 -12.38
C ALA A 80 -10.18 10.25 -13.17
N GLU A 81 -10.78 9.76 -14.26
CA GLU A 81 -11.77 10.51 -15.05
C GLU A 81 -13.03 10.85 -14.24
N ARG A 82 -13.48 9.95 -13.35
CA ARG A 82 -14.65 10.17 -12.49
C ARG A 82 -14.35 10.94 -11.20
N GLY A 83 -13.09 11.10 -10.84
CA GLY A 83 -12.67 11.64 -9.53
C GLY A 83 -13.12 10.76 -8.34
N GLN A 84 -13.50 9.50 -8.58
CA GLN A 84 -14.01 8.58 -7.58
C GLN A 84 -13.45 7.17 -7.80
N LEU A 85 -12.83 6.62 -6.76
CA LEU A 85 -12.47 5.21 -6.66
C LEU A 85 -13.75 4.39 -6.47
N THR A 86 -14.36 3.98 -7.59
CA THR A 86 -15.65 3.27 -7.57
C THR A 86 -15.48 1.82 -7.05
N ALA A 87 -14.25 1.30 -6.93
CA ALA A 87 -13.98 -0.01 -6.33
C ALA A 87 -13.85 0.00 -4.80
N ALA A 88 -14.02 1.15 -4.12
CA ALA A 88 -13.93 1.21 -2.65
C ALA A 88 -14.92 0.27 -1.92
N SER A 89 -15.95 -0.25 -2.61
CA SER A 89 -16.96 -1.14 -2.04
C SER A 89 -16.85 -2.62 -2.40
N GLU A 90 -15.88 -3.04 -3.25
CA GLU A 90 -15.78 -4.43 -3.70
C GLU A 90 -14.45 -5.07 -3.31
N ILE A 91 -14.51 -6.07 -2.42
CA ILE A 91 -13.37 -6.96 -2.16
C ILE A 91 -13.18 -7.85 -3.38
N ARG A 92 -12.03 -7.74 -4.04
CA ARG A 92 -11.67 -8.57 -5.20
C ARG A 92 -10.56 -9.54 -4.82
N ARG A 93 -10.72 -10.79 -5.23
CA ARG A 93 -9.61 -11.74 -5.23
C ARG A 93 -8.74 -11.42 -6.46
N CYS A 94 -7.49 -11.10 -6.22
CA CYS A 94 -6.50 -10.83 -7.25
C CYS A 94 -5.27 -11.71 -7.07
N THR A 95 -4.60 -12.02 -8.17
CA THR A 95 -3.29 -12.68 -8.14
C THR A 95 -2.21 -11.61 -8.14
N GLY A 96 -1.39 -11.58 -7.08
CA GLY A 96 -0.22 -10.72 -6.99
C GLY A 96 1.01 -11.37 -7.60
N ARG A 97 2.00 -10.55 -7.97
CA ARG A 97 3.32 -11.00 -8.42
C ARG A 97 4.32 -10.88 -7.28
N ARG A 98 5.01 -11.97 -6.96
CA ARG A 98 6.09 -11.99 -5.98
C ARG A 98 7.42 -11.61 -6.64
N LYS A 99 8.39 -11.12 -5.87
CA LYS A 99 9.71 -10.73 -6.37
C LYS A 99 10.42 -11.84 -7.14
N ASP A 100 10.26 -13.08 -6.68
CA ASP A 100 10.89 -14.29 -7.21
C ASP A 100 10.11 -14.96 -8.36
N GLY A 101 8.95 -14.44 -8.75
CA GLY A 101 8.13 -14.98 -9.85
C GLY A 101 6.68 -15.17 -9.46
#